data_AF-A0A7I8EA76-F1
#
_entry.id   AF-A0A7I8EA76-F1
#
_cell.length_a   1.000
_cell.length_b   1.000
_cell.length_c   1.000
_cell.angle_alpha   90.00
_cell.angle_beta   90.00
_cell.angle_gamma   90.00
#
_symmetry.space_group_name_H-M   'P 1'
#
loop_
_entity.id
_entity.type
_entity.pdbx_description
1 polymer ?
#
loop_
_entity_poly.entity_id
_entity_poly.type
_entity_poly.pdbx_seq_one_letter_code
_entity_poly.pdbx_strand_id
1 'polypeptide(L)'
;MTSPRAVSNLPRSSRFRGQLLLLALSSLLATAAAPAASVLATPEQQLLDAKAIQIKKSNIFIVQRAQLAAAYAAAHGAPISSEASSRLNGALDELIFSAIQKAVNNDPVYPKVYWLNAPPRNWFGLKVPGGRYSYDNPDNIYRTIPIDGDSSYVIHGKRTGSGPSDVTFSLISNPNYQQSIAVLNGPDLVVDADGNFTITIDNQPANGRPNHIRSTSEAKQLFVRNNFGNWNTETADALSVTRLGTPWRSGKSDAAIVADVVTNLNESTLAYGVGTLGVKTYANPVNTLPQPSSSSTLGTLVTQASTFGHFRLADDEALIASVSIGGAGYFVLPVTDPWTVTVDPVNRQLSLNNTQAVADADGNYTFVVSLRDPGVHNWVETVGLHEGTIMPRWQNLPATAPASGGPAISARVVKLADLPHYLPVGTRYVSAAERQQQLQSRAAAYAQRLVTD
;
A
#
# COMPACT_ATOMS: atom_id res chain seq x y z
N MET A 1 -68.24 -57.61 37.97
CA MET A 1 -69.25 -58.26 37.12
C MET A 1 -69.52 -57.34 35.93
N THR A 2 -69.49 -57.93 34.73
CA THR A 2 -70.18 -57.50 33.49
C THR A 2 -69.96 -56.08 32.94
N SER A 3 -69.20 -56.03 31.84
CA SER A 3 -69.45 -55.10 30.72
C SER A 3 -70.81 -55.45 30.06
N PRO A 4 -71.55 -54.52 29.39
CA PRO A 4 -71.33 -54.34 27.95
C PRO A 4 -71.72 -52.97 27.32
N ARG A 5 -71.18 -52.74 26.10
CA ARG A 5 -71.75 -52.13 24.84
C ARG A 5 -72.70 -50.91 24.96
N ALA A 6 -72.52 -49.75 24.31
CA ALA A 6 -72.12 -49.31 22.95
C ALA A 6 -73.31 -48.65 22.19
N VAL A 7 -72.95 -47.60 21.44
CA VAL A 7 -73.59 -46.97 20.25
C VAL A 7 -74.78 -45.99 20.44
N SER A 8 -74.57 -44.69 20.16
CA SER A 8 -74.94 -44.05 18.88
C SER A 8 -75.18 -42.52 18.95
N ASN A 9 -74.61 -41.84 17.95
CA ASN A 9 -75.12 -40.68 17.21
C ASN A 9 -75.24 -39.26 17.84
N LEU A 10 -74.25 -38.44 17.42
CA LEU A 10 -74.24 -37.01 17.05
C LEU A 10 -75.53 -36.50 16.33
N PRO A 11 -75.76 -35.17 16.09
CA PRO A 11 -74.81 -34.04 16.16
C PRO A 11 -75.39 -32.69 16.71
N ARG A 12 -74.49 -31.69 16.88
CA ARG A 12 -74.56 -30.28 16.38
C ARG A 12 -74.17 -29.19 17.38
N SER A 13 -72.93 -28.72 17.18
CA SER A 13 -72.48 -27.33 17.11
C SER A 13 -72.95 -26.31 18.15
N SER A 14 -72.05 -25.97 19.08
CA SER A 14 -71.98 -24.65 19.72
C SER A 14 -70.61 -24.02 19.44
N ARG A 15 -70.63 -22.80 18.91
CA ARG A 15 -69.48 -21.98 18.50
C ARG A 15 -68.59 -21.63 19.70
N PHE A 16 -67.28 -21.87 19.58
CA PHE A 16 -66.26 -21.16 20.36
C PHE A 16 -65.28 -20.49 19.40
N ARG A 17 -65.08 -19.18 19.60
CA ARG A 17 -64.15 -18.34 18.85
C ARG A 17 -62.72 -18.72 19.22
N GLY A 18 -61.97 -19.31 18.29
CA GLY A 18 -60.51 -19.40 18.35
C GLY A 18 -59.89 -18.32 17.48
N GLN A 19 -59.10 -17.42 18.07
CA GLN A 19 -58.25 -16.47 17.34
C GLN A 19 -57.14 -17.26 16.64
N LEU A 20 -57.11 -17.23 15.31
CA LEU A 20 -55.93 -17.64 14.53
C LEU A 20 -54.94 -16.47 14.52
N LEU A 21 -53.79 -16.66 15.15
CA LEU A 21 -52.59 -15.85 14.90
C LEU A 21 -52.01 -16.30 13.54
N LEU A 22 -52.22 -15.50 12.50
CA LEU A 22 -51.44 -15.62 11.27
C LEU A 22 -50.07 -14.97 11.50
N LEU A 23 -49.03 -15.78 11.70
CA LEU A 23 -47.65 -15.34 11.54
C LEU A 23 -47.36 -15.19 10.05
N ALA A 24 -47.40 -13.96 9.55
CA ALA A 24 -46.85 -13.61 8.25
C ALA A 24 -45.32 -13.62 8.36
N LEU A 25 -44.68 -14.66 7.80
CA LEU A 25 -43.25 -14.65 7.51
C LEU A 25 -43.00 -13.75 6.30
N SER A 26 -42.79 -12.47 6.55
CA SER A 26 -42.22 -11.55 5.57
C SER A 26 -40.71 -11.79 5.49
N SER A 27 -40.28 -12.58 4.50
CA SER A 27 -38.89 -12.68 4.10
C SER A 27 -38.46 -11.35 3.47
N LEU A 28 -37.82 -10.47 4.25
CA LEU A 28 -37.02 -9.38 3.69
C LEU A 28 -35.80 -10.01 3.02
N LEU A 29 -35.88 -10.24 1.72
CA LEU A 29 -34.71 -10.30 0.86
C LEU A 29 -34.13 -8.87 0.86
N ALA A 30 -33.20 -8.60 1.78
CA ALA A 30 -32.31 -7.47 1.63
C ALA A 30 -31.51 -7.71 0.35
N THR A 31 -31.92 -7.08 -0.74
CA THR A 31 -31.07 -6.92 -1.92
C THR A 31 -29.87 -6.10 -1.46
N ALA A 32 -28.79 -6.77 -1.08
CA ALA A 32 -27.51 -6.12 -0.91
C ALA A 32 -27.21 -5.41 -2.25
N ALA A 33 -27.17 -4.08 -2.21
CA ALA A 33 -26.74 -3.31 -3.36
C ALA A 33 -25.37 -3.85 -3.80
N ALA A 34 -25.18 -4.02 -5.12
CA ALA A 34 -23.87 -4.37 -5.63
C ALA A 34 -22.85 -3.34 -5.10
N PRO A 35 -21.65 -3.78 -4.65
CA PRO A 35 -20.65 -2.85 -4.17
C PRO A 35 -20.34 -1.83 -5.28
N ALA A 36 -20.28 -0.55 -4.92
CA ALA A 36 -19.89 0.50 -5.85
C ALA A 36 -18.48 0.21 -6.40
N ALA A 37 -18.24 0.51 -7.68
CA ALA A 37 -16.91 0.36 -8.25
C ALA A 37 -15.85 1.14 -7.47
N SER A 38 -14.64 0.58 -7.45
CA SER A 38 -13.47 1.21 -6.87
C SER A 38 -13.20 2.56 -7.54
N VAL A 39 -12.85 3.58 -6.75
CA VAL A 39 -12.39 4.88 -7.29
C VAL A 39 -11.12 4.78 -8.14
N LEU A 40 -10.46 3.62 -8.11
CA LEU A 40 -9.28 3.30 -8.94
C LEU A 40 -9.69 2.73 -10.30
N ALA A 41 -10.90 2.19 -10.41
CA ALA A 41 -11.43 1.53 -11.60
C ALA A 41 -11.95 2.53 -12.65
N THR A 42 -11.07 3.41 -13.13
CA THR A 42 -11.43 4.42 -14.14
C THR A 42 -11.19 3.92 -15.58
N PRO A 43 -11.90 4.47 -16.59
CA PRO A 43 -11.59 4.19 -17.99
C PRO A 43 -10.15 4.55 -18.37
N GLU A 44 -9.60 5.63 -17.79
CA GLU A 44 -8.22 6.04 -18.01
C GLU A 44 -7.21 5.00 -17.50
N GLN A 45 -7.49 4.42 -16.33
CA GLN A 45 -6.69 3.37 -15.74
C GLN A 45 -6.69 2.12 -16.62
N GLN A 46 -7.86 1.68 -17.12
CA GLN A 46 -7.97 0.54 -18.02
C GLN A 46 -7.14 0.75 -19.30
N LEU A 47 -7.22 1.95 -19.90
CA LEU A 47 -6.46 2.30 -21.11
C LEU A 47 -4.94 2.30 -20.86
N LEU A 48 -4.50 2.84 -19.73
CA LEU A 48 -3.08 2.87 -19.36
C LEU A 48 -2.54 1.47 -19.04
N ASP A 49 -3.31 0.64 -18.34
CA ASP A 49 -2.95 -0.75 -18.06
C ASP A 49 -2.83 -1.55 -19.38
N ALA A 50 -3.79 -1.41 -20.28
CA ALA A 50 -3.75 -2.05 -21.60
C ALA A 50 -2.52 -1.61 -22.40
N LYS A 51 -2.19 -0.30 -22.38
CA LYS A 51 -1.01 0.24 -23.05
C LYS A 51 0.30 -0.29 -22.45
N ALA A 52 0.40 -0.32 -21.11
CA ALA A 52 1.57 -0.85 -20.43
C ALA A 52 1.79 -2.34 -20.76
N ILE A 53 0.71 -3.14 -20.77
CA ILE A 53 0.76 -4.55 -21.18
C ILE A 53 1.23 -4.69 -22.63
N GLN A 54 0.74 -3.85 -23.55
CA GLN A 54 1.17 -3.84 -24.94
C GLN A 54 2.67 -3.56 -25.07
N ILE A 55 3.17 -2.50 -24.41
CA ILE A 55 4.61 -2.14 -24.44
C ILE A 55 5.45 -3.29 -23.88
N LYS A 56 5.04 -3.92 -22.78
CA LYS A 56 5.73 -5.09 -22.21
C LYS A 56 5.77 -6.29 -23.16
N LYS A 57 4.69 -6.56 -23.90
CA LYS A 57 4.63 -7.69 -24.84
C LYS A 57 5.55 -7.49 -26.05
N SER A 58 5.70 -6.26 -26.51
CA SER A 58 6.49 -5.95 -27.71
C SER A 58 7.98 -5.69 -27.46
N ASN A 59 8.42 -5.63 -26.20
CA ASN A 59 9.79 -5.22 -25.84
C ASN A 59 10.34 -6.08 -24.69
N ILE A 60 11.59 -6.54 -24.81
CA ILE A 60 12.20 -7.49 -23.86
C ILE A 60 13.21 -6.87 -22.88
N PHE A 61 13.69 -5.65 -23.11
CA PHE A 61 14.62 -4.90 -22.23
C PHE A 61 15.81 -5.71 -21.68
N ILE A 62 16.38 -6.62 -22.49
CA ILE A 62 17.36 -7.62 -22.01
C ILE A 62 18.63 -6.99 -21.42
N VAL A 63 19.13 -5.90 -22.02
CA VAL A 63 20.33 -5.19 -21.54
C VAL A 63 20.07 -4.56 -20.18
N GLN A 64 18.95 -3.84 -20.04
CA GLN A 64 18.56 -3.19 -18.79
C GLN A 64 18.29 -4.21 -17.69
N ARG A 65 17.67 -5.34 -18.03
CA ARG A 65 17.46 -6.46 -17.09
C ARG A 65 18.78 -7.00 -16.56
N ALA A 66 19.77 -7.22 -17.43
CA ALA A 66 21.09 -7.70 -17.02
C ALA A 66 21.83 -6.69 -16.13
N GLN A 67 21.75 -5.39 -16.45
CA GLN A 67 22.33 -4.33 -15.63
C GLN A 67 21.71 -4.26 -14.24
N LEU A 68 20.37 -4.32 -14.17
CA LEU A 68 19.64 -4.37 -12.90
C LEU A 68 20.01 -5.60 -12.09
N ALA A 69 20.02 -6.78 -12.71
CA ALA A 69 20.41 -8.03 -12.05
C ALA A 69 21.82 -7.94 -11.45
N ALA A 70 22.78 -7.39 -12.20
CA ALA A 70 24.14 -7.19 -11.72
C ALA A 70 24.21 -6.20 -10.55
N ALA A 71 23.49 -5.07 -10.62
CA ALA A 71 23.46 -4.09 -9.54
C ALA A 71 22.81 -4.65 -8.26
N TYR A 72 21.71 -5.42 -8.41
CA TYR A 72 21.02 -6.05 -7.29
C TYR A 72 21.90 -7.12 -6.64
N ALA A 73 22.52 -7.99 -7.45
CA ALA A 73 23.46 -9.00 -6.97
C ALA A 73 24.66 -8.37 -6.23
N ALA A 74 25.21 -7.27 -6.76
CA ALA A 74 26.30 -6.55 -6.12
C ALA A 74 25.87 -5.90 -4.78
N ALA A 75 24.66 -5.33 -4.73
CA ALA A 75 24.11 -4.70 -3.54
C ALA A 75 23.80 -5.70 -2.42
N HIS A 76 23.22 -6.85 -2.75
CA HIS A 76 22.97 -7.94 -1.80
C HIS A 76 24.27 -8.55 -1.26
N GLY A 77 25.29 -8.63 -2.12
CA GLY A 77 26.57 -9.27 -1.78
C GLY A 77 26.54 -10.79 -1.97
N ALA A 78 27.73 -11.38 -2.09
CA ALA A 78 27.92 -12.81 -2.27
C ALA A 78 28.21 -13.53 -0.93
N PRO A 79 27.79 -14.80 -0.77
CA PRO A 79 26.99 -15.58 -1.73
C PRO A 79 25.50 -15.17 -1.70
N ILE A 80 24.84 -15.25 -2.87
CA ILE A 80 23.38 -15.12 -2.98
C ILE A 80 22.77 -16.48 -2.63
N SER A 81 21.87 -16.54 -1.66
CA SER A 81 21.22 -17.80 -1.28
C SER A 81 20.28 -18.32 -2.37
N SER A 82 19.86 -19.59 -2.25
CA SER A 82 18.82 -20.16 -3.11
C SER A 82 17.50 -19.40 -3.00
N GLU A 83 17.13 -18.96 -1.79
CA GLU A 83 15.91 -18.20 -1.55
C GLU A 83 15.97 -16.84 -2.25
N ALA A 84 17.03 -16.06 -2.04
CA ALA A 84 17.23 -14.78 -2.71
C ALA A 84 17.27 -14.95 -4.23
N SER A 85 18.05 -15.92 -4.74
CA SER A 85 18.15 -16.21 -6.17
C SER A 85 16.80 -16.52 -6.81
N SER A 86 15.95 -17.31 -6.13
CA SER A 86 14.61 -17.66 -6.63
C SER A 86 13.67 -16.47 -6.80
N ARG A 87 13.93 -15.36 -6.07
CA ARG A 87 13.09 -14.16 -6.06
C ARG A 87 13.54 -13.09 -7.04
N LEU A 88 14.82 -13.09 -7.45
CA LEU A 88 15.41 -11.99 -8.22
C LEU A 88 14.65 -11.71 -9.52
N ASN A 89 14.32 -12.76 -10.29
CA ASN A 89 13.59 -12.59 -11.55
C ASN A 89 12.22 -11.92 -11.36
N GLY A 90 11.49 -12.26 -10.29
CA GLY A 90 10.20 -11.66 -9.99
C GLY A 90 10.33 -10.17 -9.68
N ALA A 91 11.29 -9.79 -8.84
CA ALA A 91 11.55 -8.39 -8.51
C ALA A 91 11.98 -7.56 -9.74
N LEU A 92 12.82 -8.13 -10.61
CA LEU A 92 13.22 -7.49 -11.87
C LEU A 92 12.03 -7.32 -12.83
N ASP A 93 11.17 -8.32 -12.94
CA ASP A 93 9.99 -8.26 -13.81
C ASP A 93 9.01 -7.17 -13.35
N GLU A 94 8.81 -7.02 -12.04
CA GLU A 94 7.97 -5.95 -11.48
C GLU A 94 8.59 -4.57 -11.62
N LEU A 95 9.91 -4.42 -11.43
CA LEU A 95 10.60 -3.15 -11.66
C LEU A 95 10.55 -2.74 -13.14
N ILE A 96 10.72 -3.69 -14.07
CA ILE A 96 10.58 -3.43 -15.50
C ILE A 96 9.16 -2.97 -15.81
N PHE A 97 8.14 -3.65 -15.28
CA PHE A 97 6.77 -3.22 -15.50
C PHE A 97 6.47 -1.86 -14.88
N SER A 98 7.02 -1.55 -13.71
CA SER A 98 6.95 -0.22 -13.09
C SER A 98 7.52 0.87 -14.00
N ALA A 99 8.69 0.65 -14.59
CA ALA A 99 9.30 1.60 -15.53
C ALA A 99 8.41 1.84 -16.76
N ILE A 100 7.75 0.79 -17.26
CA ILE A 100 6.74 0.89 -18.33
C ILE A 100 5.53 1.70 -17.87
N GLN A 101 4.99 1.41 -16.69
CA GLN A 101 3.84 2.13 -16.13
C GLN A 101 4.13 3.64 -16.00
N LYS A 102 5.32 3.98 -15.49
CA LYS A 102 5.76 5.38 -15.42
C LYS A 102 5.83 6.01 -16.81
N ALA A 103 6.43 5.34 -17.79
CA ALA A 103 6.61 5.88 -19.14
C ALA A 103 5.30 6.07 -19.93
N VAL A 104 4.33 5.17 -19.80
CA VAL A 104 3.04 5.30 -20.51
C VAL A 104 2.20 6.48 -20.02
N ASN A 105 2.44 6.95 -18.79
CA ASN A 105 1.80 8.14 -18.22
C ASN A 105 2.84 9.23 -17.86
N ASN A 106 3.69 9.58 -18.82
CA ASN A 106 4.77 10.56 -18.65
C ASN A 106 4.68 11.75 -19.62
N ASP A 107 3.48 12.06 -20.10
CA ASP A 107 3.24 13.20 -21.00
C ASP A 107 2.44 14.28 -20.26
N PRO A 108 3.05 15.41 -19.88
CA PRO A 108 2.38 16.46 -19.11
C PRO A 108 1.30 17.20 -19.90
N VAL A 109 1.23 17.03 -21.23
CA VAL A 109 0.14 17.55 -22.07
C VAL A 109 -1.11 16.69 -21.93
N TYR A 110 -0.97 15.40 -21.61
CA TYR A 110 -2.06 14.44 -21.47
C TYR A 110 -2.07 13.81 -20.08
N PRO A 111 -2.24 14.61 -19.01
CA PRO A 111 -2.18 14.08 -17.65
C PRO A 111 -3.36 13.17 -17.38
N LYS A 112 -3.08 12.03 -16.75
CA LYS A 112 -4.06 11.09 -16.22
C LYS A 112 -3.67 10.70 -14.81
N VAL A 113 -4.66 10.32 -14.00
CA VAL A 113 -4.40 9.74 -12.67
C VAL A 113 -4.14 8.25 -12.85
N TYR A 114 -2.92 7.78 -12.59
CA TYR A 114 -2.55 6.38 -12.82
C TYR A 114 -2.10 5.68 -11.55
N TRP A 115 -2.83 4.64 -11.15
CA TRP A 115 -2.47 3.73 -10.07
C TRP A 115 -1.38 2.74 -10.51
N LEU A 116 -0.27 2.77 -9.79
CA LEU A 116 0.93 1.95 -10.03
C LEU A 116 1.55 1.51 -8.69
N ASN A 117 2.72 0.85 -8.72
CA ASN A 117 3.39 0.32 -7.52
C ASN A 117 2.46 -0.57 -6.69
N ALA A 118 1.80 -1.51 -7.37
CA ALA A 118 0.80 -2.40 -6.79
C ALA A 118 1.07 -3.86 -7.18
N PRO A 119 0.64 -4.82 -6.35
CA PRO A 119 0.64 -6.24 -6.69
C PRO A 119 -0.06 -6.55 -8.02
N PRO A 120 0.25 -7.70 -8.63
CA PRO A 120 -0.48 -8.18 -9.80
C PRO A 120 -2.00 -8.22 -9.53
N ARG A 121 -2.79 -7.88 -10.54
CA ARG A 121 -4.26 -7.83 -10.41
C ARG A 121 -4.96 -8.24 -11.70
N ASN A 122 -6.16 -8.80 -11.54
CA ASN A 122 -7.05 -9.13 -12.64
C ASN A 122 -8.28 -8.23 -12.55
N TRP A 123 -8.48 -7.37 -13.54
CA TRP A 123 -9.63 -6.48 -13.60
C TRP A 123 -9.85 -5.98 -15.03
N PHE A 124 -11.07 -5.59 -15.39
CA PHE A 124 -11.43 -5.20 -16.76
C PHE A 124 -11.10 -6.23 -17.85
N GLY A 125 -11.07 -7.52 -17.48
CA GLY A 125 -10.60 -8.59 -18.37
C GLY A 125 -9.08 -8.56 -18.66
N LEU A 126 -8.32 -7.67 -18.02
CA LEU A 126 -6.87 -7.57 -18.13
C LEU A 126 -6.18 -8.33 -16.99
N LYS A 127 -5.09 -9.01 -17.32
CA LYS A 127 -4.13 -9.55 -16.35
C LYS A 127 -2.97 -8.57 -16.24
N VAL A 128 -3.06 -7.65 -15.28
CA VAL A 128 -2.04 -6.61 -15.08
C VAL A 128 -0.90 -7.18 -14.23
N PRO A 129 0.34 -7.22 -14.75
CA PRO A 129 1.50 -7.62 -13.95
C PRO A 129 1.68 -6.73 -12.71
N GLY A 130 2.38 -7.26 -11.72
CA GLY A 130 2.84 -6.45 -10.60
C GLY A 130 3.84 -5.39 -11.09
N GLY A 131 3.80 -4.22 -10.47
CA GLY A 131 4.68 -3.09 -10.79
C GLY A 131 5.37 -2.55 -9.55
N ARG A 132 5.61 -3.40 -8.54
CA ARG A 132 6.19 -3.01 -7.25
C ARG A 132 7.70 -2.84 -7.32
N TYR A 133 8.21 -1.94 -6.49
CA TYR A 133 9.65 -1.68 -6.39
C TYR A 133 9.98 -0.97 -5.07
N SER A 134 11.22 -1.14 -4.60
CA SER A 134 11.87 -0.27 -3.62
C SER A 134 11.05 -0.01 -2.35
N TYR A 135 10.63 -1.08 -1.67
CA TYR A 135 9.80 -1.06 -0.47
C TYR A 135 8.38 -0.52 -0.71
N ASP A 136 7.65 -1.19 -1.60
CA ASP A 136 6.22 -0.93 -1.75
C ASP A 136 5.51 -1.05 -0.39
N ASN A 137 4.62 -0.10 -0.10
CA ASN A 137 3.78 -0.14 1.11
C ASN A 137 2.44 -0.82 0.77
N PRO A 138 2.13 -2.00 1.34
CA PRO A 138 0.83 -2.67 1.13
C PRO A 138 -0.40 -1.79 1.44
N ASP A 139 -0.24 -0.86 2.37
CA ASP A 139 -1.30 0.04 2.80
C ASP A 139 -1.58 1.17 1.82
N ASN A 140 -0.70 1.42 0.85
CA ASN A 140 -0.72 2.64 0.07
C ASN A 140 -1.31 2.45 -1.33
N ILE A 141 -2.12 3.42 -1.75
CA ILE A 141 -2.50 3.62 -3.14
C ILE A 141 -1.60 4.71 -3.73
N TYR A 142 -0.59 4.28 -4.48
CA TYR A 142 0.34 5.16 -5.18
C TYR A 142 -0.21 5.58 -6.55
N ARG A 143 -0.37 6.89 -6.77
CA ARG A 143 -0.84 7.42 -8.06
C ARG A 143 0.09 8.48 -8.60
N THR A 144 0.36 8.47 -9.90
CA THR A 144 1.12 9.52 -10.58
C THR A 144 0.26 10.29 -11.55
N ILE A 145 0.58 11.58 -11.71
CA ILE A 145 0.03 12.48 -12.72
C ILE A 145 1.20 13.25 -13.33
N PRO A 146 1.46 13.18 -14.65
CA PRO A 146 2.55 13.92 -15.26
C PRO A 146 2.24 15.42 -15.29
N ILE A 147 3.21 16.24 -14.90
CA ILE A 147 3.09 17.70 -14.75
C ILE A 147 4.40 18.34 -15.22
N ASP A 148 4.32 19.54 -15.78
CA ASP A 148 5.48 20.39 -16.04
C ASP A 148 5.38 21.76 -15.32
N GLY A 149 6.45 22.56 -15.43
CA GLY A 149 6.55 23.88 -14.80
C GLY A 149 5.88 25.02 -15.58
N ASP A 150 5.52 24.79 -16.84
CA ASP A 150 5.04 25.83 -17.75
C ASP A 150 3.52 25.80 -17.93
N SER A 151 2.90 24.68 -17.56
CA SER A 151 1.45 24.45 -17.65
C SER A 151 0.75 24.70 -16.32
N SER A 152 -0.57 24.85 -16.38
CA SER A 152 -1.44 24.90 -15.20
C SER A 152 -2.34 23.67 -15.16
N TYR A 153 -2.56 23.13 -13.97
CA TYR A 153 -3.36 21.93 -13.74
C TYR A 153 -4.36 22.15 -12.61
N VAL A 154 -5.52 21.51 -12.74
CA VAL A 154 -6.55 21.42 -11.72
C VAL A 154 -6.78 19.95 -11.42
N ILE A 155 -6.61 19.56 -10.16
CA ILE A 155 -6.92 18.22 -9.68
C ILE A 155 -8.18 18.34 -8.85
N HIS A 156 -9.26 17.70 -9.31
CA HIS A 156 -10.48 17.57 -8.52
C HIS A 156 -10.41 16.30 -7.70
N GLY A 157 -10.78 16.42 -6.43
CA GLY A 157 -10.79 15.33 -5.49
C GLY A 157 -12.13 15.17 -4.76
N LYS A 158 -12.48 13.94 -4.44
CA LYS A 158 -13.62 13.58 -3.58
C LYS A 158 -13.16 12.59 -2.52
N ARG A 159 -13.24 13.00 -1.25
CA ARG A 159 -13.06 12.16 -0.08
C ARG A 159 -14.38 11.53 0.31
N THR A 160 -14.34 10.23 0.62
CA THR A 160 -15.48 9.48 1.15
C THR A 160 -15.19 9.06 2.59
N GLY A 161 -16.16 9.24 3.48
CA GLY A 161 -16.00 8.92 4.91
C GLY A 161 -14.86 9.71 5.55
N SER A 162 -14.08 9.05 6.40
CA SER A 162 -12.87 9.64 7.02
C SER A 162 -11.72 9.84 6.02
N GLY A 163 -11.78 9.20 4.85
CA GLY A 163 -10.66 9.13 3.92
C GLY A 163 -9.47 8.30 4.44
N PRO A 164 -8.31 8.38 3.77
CA PRO A 164 -7.10 7.67 4.16
C PRO A 164 -6.47 8.24 5.45
N SER A 165 -5.86 7.38 6.26
CA SER A 165 -5.10 7.75 7.46
C SER A 165 -3.94 8.72 7.22
N ASP A 166 -3.28 8.64 6.06
CA ASP A 166 -2.28 9.63 5.62
C ASP A 166 -2.40 9.90 4.11
N VAL A 167 -2.28 11.16 3.73
CA VAL A 167 -2.38 11.61 2.33
C VAL A 167 -1.29 12.61 2.03
N THR A 168 -0.60 12.42 0.90
CA THR A 168 0.35 13.42 0.39
C THR A 168 0.23 13.62 -1.11
N PHE A 169 0.38 14.88 -1.52
CA PHE A 169 0.49 15.32 -2.91
C PHE A 169 1.86 15.97 -3.09
N SER A 170 2.81 15.26 -3.69
CA SER A 170 4.20 15.72 -3.83
C SER A 170 4.54 16.01 -5.28
N LEU A 171 4.91 17.24 -5.62
CA LEU A 171 5.61 17.50 -6.88
C LEU A 171 7.01 16.92 -6.77
N ILE A 172 7.39 16.07 -7.72
CA ILE A 172 8.71 15.43 -7.76
C ILE A 172 9.49 15.81 -9.02
N SER A 173 10.81 15.93 -8.87
CA SER A 173 11.72 16.28 -9.96
C SER A 173 12.15 15.08 -10.81
N ASN A 174 11.96 13.87 -10.29
CA ASN A 174 12.32 12.64 -10.99
C ASN A 174 11.44 11.46 -10.52
N PRO A 175 10.87 10.65 -11.44
CA PRO A 175 9.95 9.55 -11.12
C PRO A 175 10.61 8.34 -10.43
N ASN A 176 11.94 8.25 -10.44
CA ASN A 176 12.70 7.17 -9.82
C ASN A 176 13.29 7.59 -8.47
N TYR A 177 13.95 8.75 -8.40
CA TYR A 177 14.50 9.28 -7.16
C TYR A 177 13.41 9.86 -6.23
N GLN A 178 12.28 10.28 -6.78
CA GLN A 178 11.11 10.84 -6.08
C GLN A 178 11.44 12.02 -5.17
N GLN A 179 12.49 12.76 -5.50
CA GLN A 179 12.89 13.96 -4.76
C GLN A 179 11.75 14.99 -4.85
N SER A 180 11.22 15.38 -3.68
CA SER A 180 10.10 16.31 -3.58
C SER A 180 10.58 17.76 -3.76
N ILE A 181 9.88 18.51 -4.59
CA ILE A 181 10.07 19.94 -4.84
C ILE A 181 9.09 20.74 -3.98
N ALA A 182 7.83 20.29 -3.93
CA ALA A 182 6.77 20.89 -3.13
C ALA A 182 5.82 19.79 -2.66
N VAL A 183 5.21 19.96 -1.48
CA VAL A 183 4.30 18.97 -0.91
C VAL A 183 3.09 19.68 -0.30
N LEU A 184 1.91 19.14 -0.56
CA LEU A 184 0.69 19.41 0.19
C LEU A 184 0.35 18.14 0.99
N ASN A 185 0.35 18.24 2.32
CA ASN A 185 0.07 17.12 3.21
C ASN A 185 -1.43 17.08 3.56
N GLY A 186 -1.89 15.91 4.03
CA GLY A 186 -3.27 15.68 4.45
C GLY A 186 -3.80 16.70 5.46
N PRO A 187 -3.06 17.04 6.55
CA PRO A 187 -3.50 18.05 7.52
C PRO A 187 -3.68 19.46 6.94
N ASP A 188 -2.95 19.78 5.87
CA ASP A 188 -3.00 21.10 5.21
C ASP A 188 -4.05 21.13 4.07
N LEU A 189 -4.59 19.98 3.70
CA LEU A 189 -5.59 19.85 2.64
C LEU A 189 -6.95 20.33 3.15
N VAL A 190 -7.45 21.42 2.57
CA VAL A 190 -8.79 21.94 2.83
C VAL A 190 -9.80 21.13 2.01
N VAL A 191 -10.65 20.37 2.71
CA VAL A 191 -11.74 19.59 2.13
C VAL A 191 -13.07 20.18 2.60
N ASP A 192 -14.02 20.36 1.68
CA ASP A 192 -15.34 20.89 2.03
C ASP A 192 -16.21 19.86 2.79
N ALA A 193 -17.35 20.31 3.29
CA ALA A 193 -18.26 19.47 4.09
C ALA A 193 -18.85 18.28 3.32
N ASP A 194 -18.90 18.37 1.99
CA ASP A 194 -19.35 17.29 1.12
C ASP A 194 -18.19 16.34 0.76
N GLY A 195 -16.96 16.63 1.17
CA GLY A 195 -15.76 15.86 0.86
C GLY A 195 -15.08 16.26 -0.44
N ASN A 196 -15.52 17.32 -1.14
CA ASN A 196 -14.82 17.77 -2.34
C ASN A 196 -13.61 18.63 -1.99
N PHE A 197 -12.59 18.58 -2.83
CA PHE A 197 -11.46 19.50 -2.80
C PHE A 197 -10.95 19.74 -4.21
N THR A 198 -10.28 20.87 -4.40
CA THR A 198 -9.59 21.20 -5.65
C THR A 198 -8.17 21.60 -5.33
N ILE A 199 -7.20 21.00 -6.00
CA ILE A 199 -5.78 21.36 -5.93
C ILE A 199 -5.44 22.08 -7.24
N THR A 200 -4.81 23.24 -7.13
CA THR A 200 -4.29 23.98 -8.29
C THR A 200 -2.77 23.88 -8.34
N ILE A 201 -2.23 23.66 -9.53
CA ILE A 201 -0.79 23.53 -9.74
C ILE A 201 -0.39 24.40 -10.93
N ASP A 202 0.39 25.45 -10.67
CA ASP A 202 0.97 26.33 -11.69
C ASP A 202 2.21 27.03 -11.12
N ASN A 203 2.90 27.84 -11.94
CA ASN A 203 4.11 28.53 -11.52
C ASN A 203 3.87 29.87 -10.79
N GLN A 204 2.61 30.27 -10.61
CA GLN A 204 2.23 31.52 -9.96
C GLN A 204 2.20 31.35 -8.43
N PRO A 205 2.36 32.43 -7.65
CA PRO A 205 2.11 32.37 -6.21
C PRO A 205 0.66 31.95 -5.91
N ALA A 206 0.44 31.42 -4.70
CA ALA A 206 -0.88 30.95 -4.28
C ALA A 206 -1.95 32.04 -4.35
N ASN A 207 -1.61 33.29 -4.01
CA ASN A 207 -2.53 34.44 -4.02
C ASN A 207 -3.87 34.16 -3.31
N GLY A 208 -3.81 33.45 -2.18
CA GLY A 208 -5.00 33.09 -1.38
C GLY A 208 -5.76 31.85 -1.86
N ARG A 209 -5.36 31.21 -2.98
CA ARG A 209 -5.96 29.94 -3.41
C ARG A 209 -5.70 28.85 -2.35
N PRO A 210 -6.75 28.20 -1.80
CA PRO A 210 -6.56 27.04 -0.95
C PRO A 210 -5.96 25.88 -1.76
N ASN A 211 -5.23 24.99 -1.12
CA ASN A 211 -4.67 23.77 -1.74
C ASN A 211 -3.84 24.04 -3.01
N HIS A 212 -3.07 25.13 -3.03
CA HIS A 212 -2.23 25.46 -4.17
C HIS A 212 -0.81 24.88 -4.00
N ILE A 213 -0.32 24.15 -5.00
CA ILE A 213 1.06 23.67 -5.05
C ILE A 213 1.79 24.40 -6.18
N ARG A 214 2.76 25.24 -5.84
CA ARG A 214 3.52 25.98 -6.83
C ARG A 214 4.50 25.06 -7.57
N SER A 215 4.37 24.99 -8.90
CA SER A 215 5.26 24.24 -9.79
C SER A 215 6.48 25.06 -10.19
N THR A 216 7.54 24.38 -10.60
CA THR A 216 8.78 24.95 -11.14
C THR A 216 9.20 24.14 -12.37
N SER A 217 10.20 24.62 -13.12
CA SER A 217 10.77 23.89 -14.27
C SER A 217 11.35 22.51 -13.90
N GLU A 218 11.62 22.27 -12.61
CA GLU A 218 12.09 20.99 -12.10
C GLU A 218 10.97 19.94 -12.05
N ALA A 219 9.70 20.34 -11.96
CA ALA A 219 8.57 19.42 -11.80
C ALA A 219 8.43 18.47 -13.00
N LYS A 220 8.23 17.19 -12.70
CA LYS A 220 7.95 16.13 -13.70
C LYS A 220 6.65 15.38 -13.43
N GLN A 221 6.30 15.17 -12.16
CA GLN A 221 5.11 14.46 -11.78
C GLN A 221 4.55 15.00 -10.46
N LEU A 222 3.22 14.95 -10.31
CA LEU A 222 2.59 14.89 -9.01
C LEU A 222 2.51 13.43 -8.58
N PHE A 223 3.14 13.11 -7.46
CA PHE A 223 3.06 11.80 -6.84
C PHE A 223 2.14 11.83 -5.63
N VAL A 224 1.05 11.08 -5.73
CA VAL A 224 -0.01 11.02 -4.73
C VAL A 224 0.11 9.71 -3.95
N ARG A 225 0.07 9.82 -2.63
CA ARG A 225 0.02 8.68 -1.71
C ARG A 225 -1.26 8.76 -0.89
N ASN A 226 -1.98 7.65 -0.80
CA ASN A 226 -3.13 7.47 0.09
C ASN A 226 -2.84 6.21 0.91
N ASN A 227 -2.42 6.40 2.15
CA ASN A 227 -2.08 5.33 3.07
C ASN A 227 -3.30 4.98 3.90
N PHE A 228 -3.68 3.70 3.88
CA PHE A 228 -4.79 3.20 4.69
C PHE A 228 -4.31 2.67 6.04
N GLY A 229 -4.88 3.18 7.12
CA GLY A 229 -4.76 2.56 8.45
C GLY A 229 -5.65 1.32 8.50
N ASN A 230 -6.96 1.51 8.31
CA ASN A 230 -7.93 0.42 8.26
C ASN A 230 -8.44 0.16 6.83
N TRP A 231 -7.98 -0.94 6.22
CA TRP A 231 -8.37 -1.32 4.86
C TRP A 231 -9.86 -1.65 4.71
N ASN A 232 -10.55 -1.98 5.81
CA ASN A 232 -11.97 -2.36 5.76
C ASN A 232 -12.90 -1.15 5.68
N THR A 233 -12.44 0.03 6.12
CA THR A 233 -13.31 1.20 6.30
C THR A 233 -12.81 2.44 5.58
N GLU A 234 -11.51 2.53 5.29
CA GLU A 234 -10.91 3.65 4.57
C GLU A 234 -10.93 3.42 3.06
N THR A 235 -11.13 4.50 2.31
CA THR A 235 -11.13 4.52 0.86
C THR A 235 -10.17 5.57 0.34
N ALA A 236 -9.57 5.33 -0.83
CA ALA A 236 -8.76 6.34 -1.50
C ALA A 236 -9.64 7.54 -1.90
N ASP A 237 -9.04 8.74 -1.94
CA ASP A 237 -9.71 9.89 -2.52
C ASP A 237 -9.94 9.61 -4.02
N ALA A 238 -11.14 9.82 -4.54
CA ALA A 238 -11.37 9.81 -5.99
C ALA A 238 -10.71 11.06 -6.59
N LEU A 239 -9.98 10.92 -7.68
CA LEU A 239 -9.20 12.01 -8.28
C LEU A 239 -9.43 12.08 -9.79
N SER A 240 -9.49 13.29 -10.33
CA SER A 240 -9.37 13.58 -11.75
C SER A 240 -8.45 14.77 -11.97
N VAL A 241 -7.86 14.88 -13.16
CA VAL A 241 -6.95 15.97 -13.51
C VAL A 241 -7.36 16.62 -14.82
N THR A 242 -7.27 17.95 -14.87
CA THR A 242 -7.44 18.75 -16.08
C THR A 242 -6.23 19.65 -16.25
N ARG A 243 -5.60 19.61 -17.42
CA ARG A 243 -4.62 20.63 -17.84
C ARG A 243 -5.34 21.84 -18.43
N LEU A 244 -4.90 23.04 -18.05
CA LEU A 244 -5.43 24.29 -18.57
C LEU A 244 -4.52 24.85 -19.67
N GLY A 245 -5.14 25.51 -20.66
CA GLY A 245 -4.44 26.29 -21.69
C GLY A 245 -3.88 25.49 -22.87
N THR A 246 -3.17 26.21 -23.74
CA THR A 246 -2.57 25.77 -25.01
C THR A 246 -1.05 25.96 -24.99
N PRO A 247 -0.26 25.34 -25.89
CA PRO A 247 -0.65 24.52 -27.04
C PRO A 247 -0.91 23.06 -26.68
N TRP A 248 -1.78 22.44 -27.48
CA TRP A 248 -1.88 20.99 -27.59
C TRP A 248 -0.90 20.52 -28.65
N ARG A 249 -0.24 19.39 -28.40
CA ARG A 249 0.59 18.66 -29.38
C ARG A 249 0.21 17.20 -29.37
N SER A 250 0.55 16.47 -30.42
CA SER A 250 0.35 15.01 -30.44
C SER A 250 1.02 14.32 -29.25
N GLY A 251 0.37 13.27 -28.76
CA GLY A 251 0.91 12.42 -27.70
C GLY A 251 2.19 11.69 -28.12
N LYS A 252 2.93 11.20 -27.13
CA LYS A 252 4.14 10.40 -27.36
C LYS A 252 3.85 9.16 -28.21
N SER A 253 4.75 8.87 -29.16
CA SER A 253 4.75 7.61 -29.90
C SER A 253 5.23 6.46 -29.03
N ASP A 254 4.94 5.22 -29.43
CA ASP A 254 5.41 4.01 -28.74
C ASP A 254 6.94 3.97 -28.66
N ALA A 255 7.64 4.42 -29.71
CA ALA A 255 9.09 4.52 -29.71
C ALA A 255 9.62 5.50 -28.66
N ALA A 256 8.95 6.65 -28.49
CA ALA A 256 9.29 7.62 -27.45
C ALA A 256 9.00 7.08 -26.04
N ILE A 257 7.89 6.36 -25.86
CA ILE A 257 7.57 5.67 -24.60
C ILE A 257 8.65 4.62 -24.27
N VAL A 258 9.06 3.79 -25.24
CA VAL A 258 10.12 2.79 -25.05
C VAL A 258 11.46 3.43 -24.69
N ALA A 259 11.80 4.58 -25.31
CA ALA A 259 12.99 5.34 -24.93
C ALA A 259 12.91 5.83 -23.47
N ASP A 260 11.76 6.34 -23.02
CA ASP A 260 11.54 6.70 -21.61
C ASP A 260 11.67 5.49 -20.67
N VAL A 261 11.22 4.30 -21.09
CA VAL A 261 11.42 3.06 -20.31
C VAL A 261 12.90 2.75 -20.12
N VAL A 262 13.70 2.83 -21.20
CA VAL A 262 15.14 2.59 -21.12
C VAL A 262 15.81 3.60 -20.17
N THR A 263 15.47 4.88 -20.28
CA THR A 263 15.96 5.91 -19.35
C THR A 263 15.59 5.59 -17.90
N ASN A 264 14.32 5.26 -17.65
CA ASN A 264 13.83 4.90 -16.32
C ASN A 264 14.56 3.69 -15.73
N LEU A 265 14.87 2.67 -16.53
CA LEU A 265 15.56 1.47 -16.05
C LEU A 265 17.04 1.74 -15.74
N ASN A 266 17.71 2.56 -16.54
CA ASN A 266 19.08 2.98 -16.26
C ASN A 266 19.16 3.77 -14.95
N GLU A 267 18.23 4.70 -14.73
CA GLU A 267 18.13 5.43 -13.46
C GLU A 267 17.78 4.51 -12.29
N SER A 268 16.84 3.58 -12.49
CA SER A 268 16.42 2.58 -11.48
C SER A 268 17.57 1.70 -11.02
N THR A 269 18.52 1.39 -11.91
CA THR A 269 19.73 0.63 -11.59
C THR A 269 20.55 1.33 -10.51
N LEU A 270 20.73 2.65 -10.63
CA LEU A 270 21.44 3.44 -9.64
C LEU A 270 20.58 3.71 -8.40
N ALA A 271 19.34 4.16 -8.59
CA ALA A 271 18.48 4.58 -7.49
C ALA A 271 18.08 3.43 -6.56
N TYR A 272 17.67 2.30 -7.13
CA TYR A 272 17.15 1.18 -6.34
C TYR A 272 18.22 0.11 -6.09
N GLY A 273 19.01 -0.26 -7.09
CA GLY A 273 20.08 -1.24 -6.92
C GLY A 273 21.21 -0.71 -6.03
N VAL A 274 21.86 0.37 -6.44
CA VAL A 274 23.00 0.91 -5.67
C VAL A 274 22.52 1.69 -4.44
N GLY A 275 21.61 2.64 -4.62
CA GLY A 275 21.19 3.57 -3.57
C GLY A 275 20.35 2.90 -2.48
N THR A 276 19.17 2.39 -2.83
CA THR A 276 18.22 1.88 -1.83
C THR A 276 18.61 0.51 -1.29
N LEU A 277 18.92 -0.43 -2.16
CA LEU A 277 19.28 -1.80 -1.79
C LEU A 277 20.69 -1.84 -1.20
N GLY A 278 21.68 -1.27 -1.87
CA GLY A 278 23.06 -1.27 -1.38
C GLY A 278 23.26 -0.32 -0.19
N VAL A 279 23.24 0.98 -0.45
CA VAL A 279 23.65 2.01 0.53
C VAL A 279 22.66 2.16 1.69
N LYS A 280 21.35 2.21 1.43
CA LYS A 280 20.36 2.38 2.50
C LYS A 280 20.05 1.10 3.26
N THR A 281 20.16 -0.08 2.64
CA THR A 281 19.71 -1.35 3.24
C THR A 281 20.87 -2.25 3.66
N TYR A 282 21.57 -2.86 2.69
CA TYR A 282 22.60 -3.89 2.93
C TYR A 282 23.92 -3.36 3.53
N ALA A 283 24.12 -2.04 3.54
CA ALA A 283 25.20 -1.42 4.30
C ALA A 283 24.98 -1.47 5.83
N ASN A 284 23.75 -1.66 6.30
CA ASN A 284 23.47 -1.82 7.72
C ASN A 284 23.79 -3.25 8.17
N PRO A 285 24.24 -3.45 9.43
CA PRO A 285 24.45 -4.79 9.95
C PRO A 285 23.17 -5.65 9.94
N VAL A 286 23.32 -6.94 9.63
CA VAL A 286 22.22 -7.91 9.66
C VAL A 286 21.49 -7.91 11.00
N ASN A 287 20.16 -8.03 10.94
CA ASN A 287 19.27 -8.05 12.11
C ASN A 287 19.31 -6.77 12.97
N THR A 288 19.78 -5.66 12.42
CA THR A 288 19.75 -4.35 13.08
C THR A 288 18.85 -3.37 12.35
N LEU A 289 18.29 -2.43 13.12
CA LEU A 289 17.51 -1.30 12.62
C LEU A 289 18.08 -0.03 13.26
N PRO A 290 18.76 0.85 12.49
CA PRO A 290 19.19 2.14 12.97
C PRO A 290 18.00 2.99 13.46
N GLN A 291 18.27 4.05 14.24
CA GLN A 291 17.23 5.00 14.60
C GLN A 291 16.64 5.67 13.35
N PRO A 292 15.32 5.90 13.31
CA PRO A 292 14.68 6.44 12.13
C PRO A 292 15.12 7.88 11.87
N SER A 293 15.24 8.22 10.59
CA SER A 293 15.61 9.57 10.14
C SER A 293 14.74 10.01 8.97
N SER A 294 14.55 11.32 8.83
CA SER A 294 13.89 11.91 7.67
C SER A 294 14.88 12.11 6.53
N SER A 295 14.44 11.87 5.29
CA SER A 295 15.28 12.01 4.11
C SER A 295 14.42 12.42 2.90
N SER A 296 14.99 13.22 2.00
CA SER A 296 14.37 13.63 0.73
C SER A 296 14.91 12.89 -0.49
N THR A 297 15.81 11.93 -0.29
CA THR A 297 16.57 11.27 -1.36
C THR A 297 16.16 9.81 -1.53
N LEU A 298 16.33 9.28 -2.74
CA LEU A 298 16.15 7.84 -3.02
C LEU A 298 14.79 7.30 -2.53
N GLY A 299 13.69 7.93 -2.96
CA GLY A 299 12.33 7.41 -2.75
C GLY A 299 11.66 7.75 -1.42
N THR A 300 12.37 8.37 -0.46
CA THR A 300 11.77 8.71 0.84
C THR A 300 10.97 9.99 0.79
N LEU A 301 9.81 9.97 1.44
CA LEU A 301 8.94 11.14 1.57
C LEU A 301 9.54 12.11 2.61
N VAL A 302 9.60 13.39 2.28
CA VAL A 302 10.19 14.42 3.16
C VAL A 302 9.49 14.58 4.50
N THR A 303 8.19 14.24 4.55
CA THR A 303 7.36 14.29 5.75
C THR A 303 7.33 12.97 6.53
N GLN A 304 8.23 12.05 6.18
CA GLN A 304 8.36 10.74 6.79
C GLN A 304 9.74 10.56 7.42
N ALA A 305 9.75 9.88 8.57
CA ALA A 305 10.97 9.26 9.09
C ALA A 305 10.95 7.76 8.74
N SER A 306 12.11 7.19 8.44
CA SER A 306 12.25 5.77 8.09
C SER A 306 13.54 5.20 8.63
N THR A 307 13.53 3.88 8.80
CA THR A 307 14.72 3.08 9.06
C THR A 307 14.75 1.93 8.06
N PHE A 308 15.95 1.49 7.72
CA PHE A 308 16.20 0.49 6.68
C PHE A 308 17.12 -0.56 7.27
N GLY A 309 16.80 -1.83 7.01
CA GLY A 309 17.65 -2.94 7.41
C GLY A 309 17.27 -4.21 6.69
N HIS A 310 17.94 -5.29 7.07
CA HIS A 310 17.65 -6.62 6.58
C HIS A 310 17.79 -7.65 7.69
N PHE A 311 17.12 -8.77 7.52
CA PHE A 311 17.13 -9.85 8.49
C PHE A 311 17.75 -11.11 7.89
N ARG A 312 18.31 -11.92 8.78
CA ARG A 312 18.60 -13.33 8.55
C ARG A 312 18.26 -14.09 9.82
N LEU A 313 17.27 -14.96 9.76
CA LEU A 313 16.70 -15.66 10.92
C LEU A 313 16.68 -17.17 10.64
N ALA A 314 17.08 -17.97 11.62
CA ALA A 314 16.86 -19.41 11.61
C ALA A 314 15.37 -19.76 11.86
N ASP A 315 14.97 -21.00 11.59
CA ASP A 315 13.61 -21.50 11.82
C ASP A 315 13.10 -21.25 13.25
N ASP A 316 13.99 -21.27 14.24
CA ASP A 316 13.70 -21.11 15.67
C ASP A 316 14.01 -19.70 16.21
N GLU A 317 14.24 -18.73 15.34
CA GLU A 317 14.56 -17.35 15.71
C GLU A 317 13.44 -16.37 15.35
N ALA A 318 13.40 -15.29 16.12
CA ALA A 318 12.56 -14.13 15.87
C ALA A 318 13.35 -12.84 16.07
N LEU A 319 13.10 -11.85 15.21
CA LEU A 319 13.50 -10.48 15.45
C LEU A 319 12.35 -9.74 16.15
N ILE A 320 12.56 -9.34 17.40
CA ILE A 320 11.65 -8.46 18.13
C ILE A 320 12.00 -7.02 17.78
N ALA A 321 10.99 -6.25 17.34
CA ALA A 321 11.11 -4.82 17.11
C ALA A 321 10.20 -4.04 18.08
N SER A 322 10.80 -3.27 18.99
CA SER A 322 10.08 -2.37 19.90
C SER A 322 10.09 -0.96 19.34
N VAL A 323 8.91 -0.36 19.18
CA VAL A 323 8.67 0.85 18.40
C VAL A 323 7.99 1.92 19.24
N SER A 324 8.61 3.10 19.28
CA SER A 324 7.95 4.34 19.69
C SER A 324 7.42 5.04 18.45
N ILE A 325 6.13 5.35 18.43
CA ILE A 325 5.50 6.09 17.31
C ILE A 325 5.83 7.59 17.34
N GLY A 326 6.21 8.13 18.50
CA GLY A 326 6.60 9.53 18.67
C GLY A 326 5.63 10.57 18.11
N GLY A 327 4.33 10.31 18.26
CA GLY A 327 3.26 11.19 17.80
C GLY A 327 2.96 11.11 16.30
N ALA A 328 3.60 10.20 15.55
CA ALA A 328 3.24 9.94 14.16
C ALA A 328 1.77 9.50 14.04
N GLY A 329 1.01 10.13 13.15
CA GLY A 329 -0.38 9.73 12.88
C GLY A 329 -0.48 8.37 12.20
N TYR A 330 0.55 7.96 11.47
CA TYR A 330 0.61 6.66 10.81
C TYR A 330 2.01 6.02 10.96
N PHE A 331 2.03 4.73 11.26
CA PHE A 331 3.23 3.90 11.30
C PHE A 331 2.95 2.57 10.61
N VAL A 332 3.94 2.02 9.90
CA VAL A 332 3.88 0.64 9.39
C VAL A 332 5.24 -0.04 9.47
N LEU A 333 5.22 -1.32 9.82
CA LEU A 333 6.36 -2.23 9.71
C LEU A 333 6.03 -3.32 8.68
N PRO A 334 6.56 -3.21 7.44
CA PRO A 334 6.55 -4.28 6.46
C PRO A 334 7.89 -5.02 6.40
N VAL A 335 7.83 -6.29 6.00
CA VAL A 335 8.98 -7.03 5.48
C VAL A 335 8.81 -7.28 3.98
N THR A 336 9.93 -7.38 3.28
CA THR A 336 10.00 -7.66 1.84
C THR A 336 10.95 -8.80 1.57
N ASP A 337 10.92 -9.32 0.34
CA ASP A 337 11.95 -10.24 -0.13
C ASP A 337 13.35 -9.56 -0.13
N PRO A 338 14.44 -10.31 -0.41
CA PRO A 338 15.79 -9.75 -0.49
C PRO A 338 15.98 -8.63 -1.53
N TRP A 339 14.97 -8.35 -2.36
CA TRP A 339 15.00 -7.39 -3.45
C TRP A 339 14.02 -6.24 -3.25
N THR A 340 13.56 -6.02 -2.00
CA THR A 340 12.71 -4.91 -1.55
C THR A 340 11.29 -4.93 -2.12
N VAL A 341 10.78 -6.10 -2.51
CA VAL A 341 9.40 -6.27 -3.00
C VAL A 341 8.60 -7.12 -2.02
N THR A 342 7.37 -6.70 -1.69
CA THR A 342 6.50 -7.49 -0.82
C THR A 342 6.06 -8.78 -1.50
N VAL A 343 5.85 -9.86 -0.73
CA VAL A 343 5.45 -11.17 -1.27
C VAL A 343 4.04 -11.51 -0.85
N ASP A 344 3.09 -11.45 -1.79
CA ASP A 344 1.67 -11.73 -1.53
C ASP A 344 1.11 -10.94 -0.31
N PRO A 345 1.21 -9.60 -0.32
CA PRO A 345 0.75 -8.77 0.79
C PRO A 345 -0.77 -8.83 1.02
N VAL A 346 -1.52 -9.46 0.11
CA VAL A 346 -2.98 -9.61 0.17
C VAL A 346 -3.36 -10.74 1.13
N ASN A 347 -2.69 -11.90 1.01
CA ASN A 347 -3.05 -13.10 1.76
C ASN A 347 -2.09 -13.41 2.92
N ARG A 348 -1.01 -12.63 3.09
CA ARG A 348 0.01 -12.83 4.13
C ARG A 348 0.14 -11.61 5.03
N GLN A 349 0.40 -11.82 6.32
CA GLN A 349 0.62 -10.75 7.30
C GLN A 349 2.11 -10.35 7.35
N LEU A 350 2.64 -9.92 6.21
CA LEU A 350 4.01 -9.41 6.10
C LEU A 350 4.13 -7.92 6.49
N SER A 351 3.02 -7.28 6.85
CA SER A 351 3.01 -5.90 7.31
C SER A 351 1.92 -5.66 8.32
N LEU A 352 2.20 -4.80 9.31
CA LEU A 352 1.19 -4.25 10.21
C LEU A 352 1.42 -2.76 10.41
N ASN A 353 0.33 -1.99 10.40
CA ASN A 353 0.33 -0.59 10.77
C ASN A 353 -0.25 -0.37 12.18
N ASN A 354 -0.15 0.86 12.70
CA ASN A 354 -0.63 1.23 14.03
C ASN A 354 -2.16 1.11 14.24
N THR A 355 -2.96 0.98 13.18
CA THR A 355 -4.40 0.68 13.28
C THR A 355 -4.68 -0.83 13.32
N GLN A 356 -3.83 -1.63 12.68
CA GLN A 356 -3.94 -3.09 12.63
C GLN A 356 -3.25 -3.78 13.80
N ALA A 357 -2.21 -3.16 14.37
CA ALA A 357 -1.45 -3.67 15.50
C ALA A 357 -2.14 -3.34 16.84
N VAL A 358 -1.81 -4.11 17.88
CA VAL A 358 -2.23 -3.83 19.26
C VAL A 358 -1.09 -3.12 19.97
N ALA A 359 -1.36 -1.94 20.51
CA ALA A 359 -0.40 -1.20 21.33
C ALA A 359 -0.11 -1.95 22.65
N ASP A 360 1.13 -1.81 23.12
CA ASP A 360 1.55 -2.21 24.46
C ASP A 360 0.92 -1.27 25.51
N ALA A 361 1.00 -1.64 26.79
CA ALA A 361 0.36 -0.87 27.87
C ALA A 361 0.85 0.59 28.00
N ASP A 362 2.07 0.87 27.51
CA ASP A 362 2.69 2.20 27.48
C ASP A 362 2.39 2.99 26.20
N GLY A 363 1.61 2.42 25.26
CA GLY A 363 1.27 3.02 23.98
C GLY A 363 2.32 2.82 22.87
N ASN A 364 3.43 2.15 23.17
CA ASN A 364 4.39 1.69 22.16
C ASN A 364 3.89 0.42 21.47
N TYR A 365 4.67 -0.10 20.52
CA TYR A 365 4.32 -1.32 19.81
C TYR A 365 5.51 -2.28 19.81
N THR A 366 5.24 -3.53 20.16
CA THR A 366 6.19 -4.63 20.00
C THR A 366 5.74 -5.55 18.88
N PHE A 367 6.59 -5.74 17.88
CA PHE A 367 6.39 -6.64 16.75
C PHE A 367 7.33 -7.84 16.83
N VAL A 368 6.86 -8.99 16.35
CA VAL A 368 7.67 -10.21 16.24
C VAL A 368 7.79 -10.62 14.79
N VAL A 369 8.98 -10.49 14.21
CA VAL A 369 9.28 -10.90 12.84
C VAL A 369 9.87 -12.31 12.87
N SER A 370 9.24 -13.28 12.22
CA SER A 370 9.71 -14.68 12.19
C SER A 370 9.05 -15.50 11.08
N LEU A 371 9.65 -16.66 10.76
CA LEU A 371 9.12 -17.59 9.77
C LEU A 371 7.86 -18.31 10.30
N ARG A 372 7.92 -18.80 11.54
CA ARG A 372 6.84 -19.55 12.18
C ARG A 372 5.97 -18.61 13.01
N ASP A 373 4.65 -18.74 12.89
CA ASP A 373 3.69 -17.98 13.69
C ASP A 373 3.84 -18.34 15.18
N PRO A 374 4.30 -17.41 16.06
CA PRO A 374 4.42 -17.66 17.49
C PRO A 374 3.08 -17.46 18.22
N GLY A 375 2.00 -17.17 17.50
CA GLY A 375 0.68 -16.82 18.06
C GLY A 375 0.59 -15.38 18.55
N VAL A 376 1.64 -14.56 18.42
CA VAL A 376 1.61 -13.14 18.81
C VAL A 376 0.76 -12.35 17.81
N HIS A 377 -0.15 -11.50 18.29
CA HIS A 377 -1.03 -10.71 17.44
C HIS A 377 -0.22 -9.85 16.44
N ASN A 378 0.78 -9.12 16.94
CA ASN A 378 1.70 -8.28 16.17
C ASN A 378 2.83 -9.07 15.49
N TRP A 379 2.55 -10.30 15.07
CA TRP A 379 3.48 -11.09 14.27
C TRP A 379 3.57 -10.53 12.84
N VAL A 380 4.78 -10.51 12.30
CA VAL A 380 5.04 -10.15 10.91
C VAL A 380 5.78 -11.31 10.25
N GLU A 381 5.12 -11.91 9.26
CA GLU A 381 5.58 -13.12 8.60
C GLU A 381 6.69 -12.79 7.59
N THR A 382 7.82 -13.50 7.65
CA THR A 382 8.90 -13.40 6.64
C THR A 382 8.57 -14.13 5.32
N VAL A 383 7.30 -14.48 5.11
CA VAL A 383 6.73 -15.29 4.02
C VAL A 383 7.46 -16.61 3.75
N GLY A 384 8.03 -17.19 4.82
CA GLY A 384 8.81 -18.42 4.78
C GLY A 384 10.25 -18.24 4.30
N LEU A 385 10.74 -17.00 4.21
CA LEU A 385 12.13 -16.69 3.87
C LEU A 385 12.97 -16.55 5.14
N HIS A 386 14.19 -17.09 5.09
CA HIS A 386 15.20 -16.93 6.13
C HIS A 386 15.89 -15.58 6.04
N GLU A 387 15.88 -14.93 4.87
CA GLU A 387 16.41 -13.59 4.67
C GLU A 387 15.48 -12.71 3.85
N GLY A 388 15.58 -11.40 4.09
CA GLY A 388 14.77 -10.40 3.43
C GLY A 388 15.09 -9.02 3.99
N THR A 389 14.34 -8.02 3.56
CA THR A 389 14.56 -6.63 3.97
C THR A 389 13.38 -6.06 4.75
N ILE A 390 13.62 -4.99 5.50
CA ILE A 390 12.66 -4.39 6.43
C ILE A 390 12.81 -2.86 6.40
N MET A 391 11.68 -2.17 6.18
CA MET A 391 11.63 -0.70 6.16
C MET A 391 10.42 -0.16 6.93
N PRO A 392 10.51 -0.06 8.27
CA PRO A 392 9.55 0.64 9.08
C PRO A 392 9.55 2.14 8.76
N ARG A 393 8.37 2.76 8.79
CA ARG A 393 8.20 4.17 8.45
C ARG A 393 7.13 4.85 9.29
N TRP A 394 7.40 6.09 9.67
CA TRP A 394 6.55 6.98 10.46
C TRP A 394 6.14 8.17 9.59
N GLN A 395 4.84 8.40 9.43
CA GLN A 395 4.27 9.46 8.61
C GLN A 395 3.31 10.32 9.44
N ASN A 396 2.94 11.47 8.87
CA ASN A 396 2.16 12.47 9.58
C ASN A 396 2.82 12.81 10.94
N LEU A 397 4.11 13.12 10.87
CA LEU A 397 4.90 13.48 12.05
C LEU A 397 4.46 14.84 12.59
N PRO A 398 4.50 15.04 13.92
CA PRO A 398 4.24 16.36 14.51
C PRO A 398 5.16 17.43 13.91
N ALA A 399 4.61 18.62 13.66
CA ALA A 399 5.36 19.74 13.07
C ALA A 399 6.56 20.17 13.93
N THR A 400 6.50 19.95 15.23
CA THR A 400 7.62 20.15 16.16
C THR A 400 8.04 18.81 16.72
N ALA A 401 9.32 18.46 16.58
CA ALA A 401 9.86 17.24 17.16
C ALA A 401 9.67 17.25 18.68
N PRO A 402 9.17 16.15 19.28
CA PRO A 402 8.96 16.11 20.72
C PRO A 402 10.30 16.13 21.46
N ALA A 403 10.34 16.82 22.61
CA ALA A 403 11.54 16.95 23.43
C ALA A 403 12.05 15.61 24.00
N SER A 404 11.15 14.62 24.14
CA SER A 404 11.45 13.24 24.48
C SER A 404 10.40 12.31 23.87
N GLY A 405 10.74 11.04 23.64
CA GLY A 405 9.78 10.06 23.10
C GLY A 405 9.45 10.27 21.61
N GLY A 406 10.41 10.70 20.79
CA GLY A 406 10.25 10.77 19.34
C GLY A 406 10.16 9.40 18.66
N PRO A 407 10.03 9.36 17.31
CA PRO A 407 10.09 8.13 16.54
C PRO A 407 11.37 7.37 16.88
N ALA A 408 11.24 6.13 17.33
CA ALA A 408 12.38 5.32 17.72
C ALA A 408 12.08 3.83 17.51
N ILE A 409 13.14 3.06 17.30
CA ILE A 409 13.05 1.60 17.18
C ILE A 409 14.24 0.94 17.86
N SER A 410 14.02 -0.24 18.43
CA SER A 410 15.10 -1.16 18.80
C SER A 410 14.79 -2.55 18.28
N ALA A 411 15.82 -3.27 17.86
CA ALA A 411 15.69 -4.62 17.32
C ALA A 411 16.60 -5.58 18.09
N ARG A 412 16.13 -6.81 18.31
CA ARG A 412 16.94 -7.91 18.85
C ARG A 412 16.47 -9.25 18.30
N VAL A 413 17.42 -10.16 18.06
CA VAL A 413 17.10 -11.55 17.72
C VAL A 413 17.08 -12.40 18.98
N VAL A 414 16.07 -13.24 19.11
CA VAL A 414 15.90 -14.19 20.22
C VAL A 414 15.41 -15.54 19.68
N LYS A 415 15.50 -16.59 20.50
CA LYS A 415 14.83 -17.85 20.19
C LYS A 415 13.33 -17.71 20.39
N LEU A 416 12.54 -18.38 19.54
CA LEU A 416 11.09 -18.43 19.66
C LEU A 416 10.63 -18.94 21.03
N ALA A 417 11.35 -19.91 21.59
CA ALA A 417 11.08 -20.45 22.92
C ALA A 417 11.24 -19.42 24.05
N ASP A 418 12.07 -18.39 23.84
CA ASP A 418 12.37 -17.37 24.84
C ASP A 418 11.49 -16.13 24.73
N LEU A 419 10.62 -16.04 23.71
CA LEU A 419 9.72 -14.90 23.50
C LEU A 419 9.00 -14.42 24.78
N PRO A 420 8.45 -15.31 25.65
CA PRO A 420 7.77 -14.87 26.87
C PRO A 420 8.65 -14.04 27.82
N HIS A 421 9.98 -14.14 27.76
CA HIS A 421 10.90 -13.36 28.59
C HIS A 421 11.15 -11.94 28.05
N TYR A 422 10.89 -11.71 26.76
CA TYR A 422 11.20 -10.45 26.08
C TYR A 422 9.96 -9.64 25.71
N LEU A 423 8.80 -10.28 25.63
CA LEU A 423 7.56 -9.62 25.23
C LEU A 423 6.90 -8.88 26.42
N PRO A 424 6.27 -7.72 26.19
CA PRO A 424 5.60 -6.98 27.24
C PRO A 424 4.51 -7.80 27.95
N VAL A 425 4.35 -7.53 29.25
CA VAL A 425 3.22 -8.08 30.02
C VAL A 425 1.92 -7.60 29.37
N GLY A 426 0.99 -8.54 29.12
CA GLY A 426 -0.25 -8.24 28.42
C GLY A 426 -0.18 -8.36 26.89
N THR A 427 0.94 -8.85 26.34
CA THR A 427 1.03 -9.20 24.91
C THR A 427 -0.17 -10.03 24.48
N ARG A 428 -0.87 -9.56 23.45
CA ARG A 428 -2.02 -10.27 22.89
C ARG A 428 -1.55 -11.45 22.05
N TYR A 429 -2.08 -12.62 22.35
CA TYR A 429 -1.96 -13.82 21.52
C TYR A 429 -3.25 -14.09 20.76
N VAL A 430 -3.13 -14.79 19.64
CA VAL A 430 -4.23 -15.23 18.77
C VAL A 430 -4.11 -16.72 18.52
N SER A 431 -5.25 -17.39 18.48
CA SER A 431 -5.38 -18.77 18.00
C SER A 431 -5.16 -18.86 16.50
N ALA A 432 -4.93 -20.08 15.99
CA ALA A 432 -4.85 -20.32 14.55
C ALA A 432 -6.14 -19.91 13.79
N ALA A 433 -7.31 -20.06 14.43
CA ALA A 433 -8.59 -19.65 13.86
C ALA A 433 -8.71 -18.11 13.75
N GLU A 434 -8.30 -17.38 14.80
CA GLU A 434 -8.24 -15.92 14.76
C GLU A 434 -7.22 -15.42 13.73
N ARG A 435 -6.05 -16.06 13.62
CA ARG A 435 -5.08 -15.76 12.56
C ARG A 435 -5.70 -15.93 11.17
N GLN A 436 -6.39 -17.03 10.94
CA GLN A 436 -7.05 -17.28 9.66
C GLN A 436 -8.11 -16.21 9.37
N GLN A 437 -8.86 -15.77 10.38
CA GLN A 437 -9.83 -14.68 10.24
C GLN A 437 -9.15 -13.34 9.92
N GLN A 438 -8.02 -13.01 10.54
CA GLN A 438 -7.23 -11.82 10.21
C GLN A 438 -6.80 -11.81 8.74
N LEU A 439 -6.28 -12.94 8.25
CA LEU A 439 -5.86 -13.07 6.84
C LEU A 439 -7.04 -12.98 5.86
N GLN A 440 -8.19 -13.59 6.19
CA GLN A 440 -9.41 -13.47 5.38
C GLN A 440 -9.93 -12.04 5.33
N SER A 441 -9.98 -11.34 6.48
CA SER A 441 -10.39 -9.94 6.56
C SER A 441 -9.47 -9.05 5.72
N ARG A 442 -8.15 -9.27 5.82
CA ARG A 442 -7.16 -8.55 5.01
C ARG A 442 -7.37 -8.74 3.51
N ALA A 443 -7.54 -9.98 3.06
CA ALA A 443 -7.77 -10.28 1.64
C ALA A 443 -9.09 -9.68 1.12
N ALA A 444 -10.18 -9.80 1.90
CA ALA A 444 -11.47 -9.22 1.57
C ALA A 444 -11.44 -7.69 1.51
N ALA A 445 -10.72 -7.05 2.44
CA ALA A 445 -10.52 -5.61 2.47
C ALA A 445 -9.71 -5.11 1.26
N TYR A 446 -8.63 -5.83 0.90
CA TYR A 446 -7.86 -5.50 -0.30
C TYR A 446 -8.70 -5.64 -1.58
N ALA A 447 -9.56 -6.66 -1.66
CA ALA A 447 -10.41 -6.91 -2.83
C ALA A 447 -11.34 -5.73 -3.17
N GLN A 448 -11.71 -4.89 -2.18
CA GLN A 448 -12.49 -3.67 -2.42
C GLN A 448 -11.79 -2.69 -3.38
N ARG A 449 -10.45 -2.71 -3.43
CA ARG A 449 -9.66 -1.87 -4.34
C ARG A 449 -9.85 -2.28 -5.82
N LEU A 450 -10.32 -3.50 -6.08
CA LEU A 450 -10.39 -4.13 -7.40
C LEU A 450 -11.81 -4.28 -7.95
N VAL A 451 -12.84 -3.83 -7.22
CA VAL A 451 -14.22 -3.88 -7.70
C VAL A 451 -14.36 -2.99 -8.94
N THR A 452 -14.88 -3.55 -10.03
CA THR A 452 -15.20 -2.84 -11.28
C THR A 452 -16.70 -2.91 -11.53
N ASP A 453 -17.24 -1.93 -12.28
CA ASP A 453 -18.63 -1.94 -12.75
C ASP A 453 -18.93 -3.07 -13.75
#